data_AF-A0A0G1N4M1-F1
#
_entry.id   AF-A0A0G1N4M1-F1
#
_cell.length_a   1.000
_cell.length_b   1.000
_cell.length_c   1.000
_cell.angle_alpha   90.00
_cell.angle_beta   90.00
_cell.angle_gamma   90.00
#
_symmetry.space_group_name_H-M   'P 1'
#
loop_
_entity.id
_entity.type
_entity.pdbx_description
1 polymer ?
#
loop_
_entity_poly.entity_id
_entity_poly.type
_entity_poly.pdbx_seq_one_letter_code
_entity_poly.pdbx_strand_id
1 'polypeptide(L)'
;MYSGQKGFTLIELLIYISIFAVVLTAFMAVFVQVLRVQNRQTATTEVINQAQFLTQRIQQLVRQADAINIQTGTTTPTLVLAFASSSLNPTTIREINGKVTLQQGTGAELELSSDKVIINQLNFSKCSLPTDEEPFRGMVFINLKLSYDSGGNPQLDFSQVVRSSATPLRYKGGTDTGTGCAPPGLEGGGASETTNIDSTFKYAWSDYVGWLDFRASGGDVIVASSTVTGKAWNSNIGWIYLDCTTLGSCAVSFGVTNDGNGTLANYAWNDEVGWLSFNCSDESCTPVDYKVTINTTNGDFSGWAWNDNIGWVSFNCVNTDTCGTASYKVNTTWRP
;
A
#
# COMPACT_ATOMS: atom_id res chain seq x y z
N MET A 1 -72.92 36.08 19.63
CA MET A 1 -72.26 34.86 19.12
C MET A 1 -70.92 34.73 19.83
N TYR A 2 -70.84 33.97 20.93
CA TYR A 2 -69.57 33.66 21.58
C TYR A 2 -69.03 32.39 20.94
N SER A 3 -68.01 32.51 20.08
CA SER A 3 -67.30 31.35 19.55
C SER A 3 -66.50 30.72 20.69
N GLY A 4 -66.86 29.50 21.12
CA GLY A 4 -66.09 28.76 22.11
C GLY A 4 -64.67 28.51 21.60
N GLN A 5 -63.69 29.24 22.12
CA GLN A 5 -62.28 28.93 21.89
C GLN A 5 -61.98 27.63 22.62
N LYS A 6 -61.69 26.57 21.86
CA LYS A 6 -61.33 25.25 22.39
C LYS A 6 -59.96 25.39 23.09
N GLY A 7 -59.97 25.30 24.42
CA GLY A 7 -58.74 25.26 25.23
C GLY A 7 -58.02 23.93 25.07
N PHE A 8 -56.69 23.98 24.98
CA PHE A 8 -55.82 22.80 24.90
C PHE A 8 -55.96 21.93 26.15
N THR A 9 -56.04 20.60 25.96
CA THR A 9 -56.09 19.66 27.09
C THR A 9 -54.67 19.36 27.60
N LEU A 10 -54.51 19.24 28.93
CA LEU A 10 -53.19 19.00 29.54
C LEU A 10 -52.55 17.68 29.09
N ILE A 11 -53.37 16.68 28.75
CA ILE A 11 -52.91 15.39 28.24
C ILE A 11 -52.29 15.51 26.83
N GLU A 12 -52.83 16.38 25.98
CA GLU A 12 -52.35 16.61 24.62
C GLU A 12 -50.99 17.33 24.63
N LEU A 13 -50.79 18.26 25.56
CA LEU A 13 -49.49 18.90 25.81
C LEU A 13 -48.43 17.89 26.27
N LEU A 14 -48.78 16.96 27.17
CA LEU A 14 -47.85 15.93 27.65
C LEU A 14 -47.44 14.95 26.54
N ILE A 15 -48.38 14.59 25.65
CA ILE A 15 -48.09 13.73 24.50
C ILE A 15 -47.16 14.44 23.51
N TYR A 16 -47.33 15.75 23.28
CA TYR A 16 -46.43 16.49 22.39
C TYR A 16 -45.02 16.64 22.96
N ILE A 17 -44.87 16.89 24.25
CA ILE A 17 -43.55 16.98 24.88
C ILE A 17 -42.83 15.63 24.81
N SER A 18 -43.54 14.52 25.02
CA SER A 18 -42.92 13.19 24.98
C SER A 18 -42.48 12.80 23.56
N ILE A 19 -43.32 13.04 22.55
CA ILE A 19 -42.96 12.81 21.15
C ILE A 19 -41.79 13.72 20.75
N PHE A 20 -41.83 15.00 21.12
CA PHE A 20 -40.76 15.94 20.82
C PHE A 20 -39.42 15.50 21.46
N ALA A 21 -39.43 15.03 22.71
CA ALA A 21 -38.24 14.54 23.39
C ALA A 21 -37.64 13.30 22.70
N VAL A 22 -38.48 12.37 22.23
CA VAL A 22 -38.02 11.19 21.47
C VAL A 22 -37.43 11.59 20.12
N VAL A 23 -38.06 12.52 19.41
CA VAL A 23 -37.55 13.02 18.13
C VAL A 23 -36.24 13.78 18.32
N LEU A 24 -36.13 14.62 19.35
CA LEU A 24 -34.94 15.41 19.64
C LEU A 24 -33.74 14.51 20.02
N THR A 25 -33.96 13.46 20.80
CA THR A 25 -32.91 12.51 21.17
C THR A 25 -32.44 11.69 19.96
N ALA A 26 -33.35 11.23 19.11
CA ALA A 26 -33.01 10.57 17.85
C ALA A 26 -32.19 11.48 16.93
N PHE A 27 -32.61 12.75 16.79
CA PHE A 27 -31.89 13.74 15.97
C PHE A 27 -30.49 14.03 16.52
N MET A 28 -30.36 14.20 17.84
CA MET A 28 -29.07 14.44 18.49
C MET A 28 -28.12 13.25 18.31
N ALA A 29 -28.64 12.02 18.39
CA ALA A 29 -27.84 10.81 18.15
C ALA A 29 -27.27 10.78 16.73
N VAL A 30 -28.11 11.06 15.71
CA VAL A 30 -27.66 11.16 14.31
C VAL A 30 -26.64 12.28 14.15
N PHE A 31 -26.86 13.43 14.76
CA PHE A 31 -25.93 14.55 14.69
C PHE A 31 -24.54 14.21 15.26
N VAL A 32 -24.47 13.57 16.43
CA VAL A 32 -23.20 13.11 17.01
C VAL A 32 -22.51 12.08 16.11
N GLN A 33 -23.27 11.19 15.47
CA GLN A 33 -22.70 10.23 14.51
C GLN A 33 -22.12 10.92 13.28
N VAL A 34 -22.82 11.91 12.72
CA VAL A 34 -22.30 12.71 11.58
C VAL A 34 -20.99 13.41 11.97
N LEU A 35 -20.92 14.02 13.15
CA LEU A 35 -19.69 14.67 13.62
C LEU A 35 -18.53 13.67 13.79
N ARG A 36 -18.80 12.48 14.34
CA ARG A 36 -17.79 11.41 14.47
C ARG A 36 -17.26 10.96 13.12
N VAL A 37 -18.17 10.74 12.16
CA VAL A 37 -17.80 10.36 10.80
C VAL A 37 -17.00 11.47 10.13
N GLN A 38 -17.42 12.74 10.26
CA GLN A 38 -16.71 13.88 9.68
C GLN A 38 -15.29 14.04 10.26
N ASN A 39 -15.13 13.92 11.57
CA ASN A 39 -13.82 13.97 12.23
C ASN A 39 -12.92 12.85 11.70
N ARG A 40 -13.43 11.62 11.65
CA ARG A 40 -12.69 10.47 11.11
C ARG A 40 -12.26 10.69 9.66
N GLN A 41 -13.16 11.17 8.81
CA GLN A 41 -12.89 11.42 7.39
C GLN A 41 -11.84 12.52 7.20
N THR A 42 -11.85 13.55 8.06
CA THR A 42 -10.84 14.61 8.04
C THR A 42 -9.44 14.06 8.35
N ALA A 43 -9.33 13.27 9.43
CA ALA A 43 -8.05 12.67 9.84
C ALA A 43 -7.51 11.70 8.78
N THR A 44 -8.37 10.83 8.23
CA THR A 44 -8.01 9.90 7.16
C THR A 44 -7.51 10.62 5.91
N THR A 45 -8.23 11.64 5.45
CA THR A 45 -7.87 12.39 4.24
C THR A 45 -6.54 13.13 4.40
N GLU A 46 -6.31 13.80 5.53
CA GLU A 46 -5.05 14.51 5.79
C GLU A 46 -3.87 13.53 5.82
N VAL A 47 -3.98 12.42 6.53
CA VAL A 47 -2.90 11.41 6.62
C VAL A 47 -2.58 10.83 5.24
N ILE A 48 -3.59 10.44 4.45
CA ILE A 48 -3.38 9.90 3.10
C ILE A 48 -2.67 10.93 2.21
N ASN A 49 -3.15 12.18 2.20
CA ASN A 49 -2.57 13.24 1.38
C ASN A 49 -1.11 13.53 1.76
N GLN A 50 -0.81 13.61 3.07
CA GLN A 50 0.56 13.82 3.55
C GLN A 50 1.47 12.63 3.20
N ALA A 51 0.98 11.41 3.35
CA ALA A 51 1.74 10.21 3.02
C ALA A 51 2.11 10.16 1.53
N GLN A 52 1.16 10.48 0.65
CA GLN A 52 1.36 10.57 -0.79
C GLN A 52 2.35 11.67 -1.15
N PHE A 53 2.16 12.88 -0.60
CA PHE A 53 3.05 14.02 -0.85
C PHE A 53 4.51 13.70 -0.45
N LEU A 54 4.72 13.20 0.78
CA LEU A 54 6.05 12.86 1.27
C LEU A 54 6.70 11.78 0.41
N THR A 55 5.94 10.73 0.07
CA THR A 55 6.44 9.63 -0.76
C THR A 55 6.83 10.12 -2.15
N GLN A 56 5.96 10.88 -2.83
CA GLN A 56 6.24 11.44 -4.15
C GLN A 56 7.44 12.39 -4.12
N ARG A 57 7.55 13.23 -3.09
CA ARG A 57 8.67 14.17 -2.93
C ARG A 57 10.00 13.44 -2.72
N ILE A 58 10.03 12.42 -1.86
CA ILE A 58 11.23 11.60 -1.63
C ILE A 58 11.58 10.84 -2.92
N GLN A 59 10.61 10.21 -3.59
CA GLN A 59 10.84 9.52 -4.86
C GLN A 59 11.40 10.46 -5.93
N GLN A 60 10.86 11.68 -6.03
CA GLN A 60 11.35 12.70 -6.96
C GLN A 60 12.82 13.06 -6.68
N LEU A 61 13.20 13.23 -5.41
CA LEU A 61 14.58 13.52 -5.02
C LEU A 61 15.51 12.35 -5.33
N VAL A 62 15.10 11.13 -5.02
CA VAL A 62 15.89 9.92 -5.35
C VAL A 62 16.07 9.79 -6.87
N ARG A 63 15.02 10.05 -7.67
CA ARG A 63 15.09 10.02 -9.14
C ARG A 63 16.06 11.07 -9.71
N GLN A 64 16.16 12.23 -9.07
CA GLN A 64 17.05 13.32 -9.50
C GLN A 64 18.49 13.19 -8.98
N ALA A 65 18.73 12.35 -7.97
CA ALA A 65 20.05 12.14 -7.40
C ALA A 65 20.99 11.47 -8.40
N ASP A 66 22.28 11.75 -8.29
CA ASP A 66 23.33 11.07 -9.05
C ASP A 66 23.77 9.77 -8.36
N ALA A 67 23.70 9.73 -7.03
CA ALA A 67 24.01 8.55 -6.22
C ALA A 67 23.26 8.56 -4.87
N ILE A 68 23.12 7.35 -4.30
CA ILE A 68 22.55 7.13 -2.97
C ILE A 68 23.68 6.72 -2.03
N ASN A 69 23.94 7.53 -1.01
CA ASN A 69 25.07 7.39 -0.09
C ASN A 69 24.65 6.86 1.28
N ILE A 70 23.95 5.73 1.30
CA ILE A 70 23.65 4.96 2.52
C ILE A 70 24.19 3.54 2.38
N GLN A 71 24.42 2.87 3.51
CA GLN A 71 24.95 1.50 3.52
C GLN A 71 23.94 0.53 2.89
N THR A 72 24.40 -0.29 1.95
CA THR A 72 23.57 -1.31 1.29
C THR A 72 23.15 -2.38 2.30
N GLY A 73 21.89 -2.84 2.22
CA GLY A 73 21.36 -3.91 3.08
C GLY A 73 21.10 -3.51 4.53
N THR A 74 21.32 -2.25 4.91
CA THR A 74 21.07 -1.74 6.27
C THR A 74 19.91 -0.75 6.26
N THR A 75 19.01 -0.88 7.22
CA THR A 75 17.92 0.08 7.45
C THR A 75 18.46 1.28 8.22
N THR A 76 18.18 2.49 7.73
CA THR A 76 18.68 3.75 8.28
C THR A 76 17.54 4.78 8.38
N PRO A 77 17.48 5.61 9.43
CA PRO A 77 16.46 6.66 9.54
C PRO A 77 16.79 7.92 8.73
N THR A 78 17.93 7.91 8.03
CA THR A 78 18.46 9.07 7.31
C THR A 78 18.86 8.64 5.91
N LEU A 79 18.23 9.25 4.91
CA LEU A 79 18.59 9.09 3.51
C LEU A 79 19.56 10.19 3.11
N VAL A 80 20.71 9.80 2.55
CA VAL A 80 21.71 10.73 2.02
C VAL A 80 21.82 10.55 0.52
N LEU A 81 21.61 11.63 -0.22
CA LEU A 81 21.63 11.68 -1.68
C LEU A 81 22.76 12.59 -2.16
N ALA A 82 23.46 12.16 -3.20
CA ALA A 82 24.44 12.97 -3.90
C ALA A 82 23.79 13.64 -5.12
N PHE A 83 24.07 14.93 -5.31
CA PHE A 83 23.62 15.71 -6.47
C PHE A 83 24.83 16.38 -7.14
N ALA A 84 24.71 16.66 -8.43
CA ALA A 84 25.76 17.33 -9.21
C ALA A 84 26.14 18.72 -8.67
N SER A 85 25.17 19.46 -8.14
CA SER A 85 25.41 20.80 -7.57
C SER A 85 25.95 20.70 -6.15
N SER A 86 27.08 21.36 -5.87
CA SER A 86 27.68 21.41 -4.53
C SER A 86 26.77 22.09 -3.49
N SER A 87 25.88 23.00 -3.90
CA SER A 87 24.90 23.61 -3.01
C SER A 87 23.78 22.65 -2.58
N LEU A 88 23.57 21.58 -3.33
CA LEU A 88 22.55 20.56 -3.06
C LEU A 88 23.17 19.26 -2.53
N ASN A 89 24.50 19.18 -2.43
CA ASN A 89 25.22 17.97 -2.05
C ASN A 89 25.92 18.15 -0.69
N PRO A 90 25.65 17.30 0.32
CA PRO A 90 24.66 16.22 0.33
C PRO A 90 23.23 16.75 0.49
N THR A 91 22.26 16.09 -0.14
CA THR A 91 20.84 16.27 0.21
C THR A 91 20.46 15.17 1.20
N THR A 92 20.05 15.57 2.40
CA THR A 92 19.72 14.66 3.49
C THR A 92 18.24 14.74 3.82
N ILE A 93 17.58 13.58 3.92
CA ILE A 93 16.19 13.46 4.37
C ILE A 93 16.19 12.65 5.65
N ARG A 94 15.56 13.18 6.70
CA ARG A 94 15.47 12.52 8.01
C ARG A 94 14.19 12.90 8.72
N GLU A 95 13.91 12.21 9.82
CA GLU A 95 12.87 12.61 10.76
C GLU A 95 13.51 13.36 11.93
N ILE A 96 12.93 14.51 12.27
CA ILE A 96 13.26 15.29 13.47
C ILE A 96 11.97 15.76 14.11
N ASN A 97 11.84 15.50 15.43
CA ASN A 97 10.73 15.97 16.26
C ASN A 97 9.33 15.63 15.71
N GLY A 98 9.17 14.43 15.15
CA GLY A 98 7.94 13.94 14.55
C GLY A 98 7.66 14.49 13.15
N LYS A 99 8.64 15.10 12.48
CA LYS A 99 8.48 15.70 11.14
C LYS A 99 9.54 15.24 10.16
N VAL A 100 9.18 15.12 8.89
CA VAL A 100 10.16 14.85 7.82
C VAL A 100 10.86 16.16 7.46
N THR A 101 12.18 16.19 7.55
CA THR A 101 13.00 17.34 7.17
C THR A 101 13.85 17.03 5.94
N LEU A 102 14.08 18.07 5.14
CA LEU A 102 14.97 18.10 4.00
C LEU A 102 16.08 19.11 4.25
N GLN A 103 17.32 18.66 4.16
CA GLN A 103 18.50 19.52 4.19
C GLN A 103 19.25 19.41 2.86
N GLN A 104 19.62 20.53 2.27
CA GLN A 104 20.39 20.57 1.03
C GLN A 104 21.74 21.26 1.27
N GLY A 105 22.83 20.54 1.04
CA GLY A 105 24.19 20.99 1.34
C GLY A 105 24.34 21.34 2.83
N THR A 106 24.88 22.53 3.10
CA THR A 106 24.98 23.10 4.46
C THR A 106 23.81 24.03 4.81
N GLY A 107 22.71 23.97 4.05
CA GLY A 107 21.53 24.80 4.26
C GLY A 107 20.79 24.45 5.55
N ALA A 108 19.83 25.32 5.90
CA ALA A 108 18.88 25.05 6.97
C ALA A 108 17.95 23.89 6.61
N GLU A 109 17.38 23.26 7.63
CA GLU A 109 16.39 22.21 7.43
C GLU A 109 15.03 22.78 7.05
N LEU A 110 14.45 22.22 6.00
CA LEU A 110 13.10 22.50 5.55
C LEU A 110 12.17 21.37 5.99
N GLU A 111 11.14 21.69 6.73
CA GLU A 111 10.08 20.74 7.05
C GLU A 111 9.22 20.45 5.81
N LEU A 112 8.98 19.17 5.54
CA LEU A 112 8.16 18.70 4.42
C LEU A 112 6.77 18.23 4.85
N SER A 113 6.60 17.81 6.11
CA SER A 113 5.32 17.35 6.65
C SER A 113 4.54 18.49 7.30
N SER A 114 3.21 18.45 7.25
CA SER A 114 2.34 19.42 7.93
C SER A 114 2.32 19.25 9.45
N ASP A 115 1.88 20.28 10.18
CA ASP A 115 1.66 20.23 11.63
C ASP A 115 0.51 19.30 12.06
N LYS A 116 -0.32 18.86 11.12
CA LYS A 116 -1.47 18.00 11.41
C LYS A 116 -1.11 16.52 11.44
N VAL A 117 0.13 16.16 11.10
CA VAL A 117 0.59 14.78 11.09
C VAL A 117 1.88 14.63 11.88
N ILE A 118 2.00 13.49 12.54
CA ILE A 118 3.18 13.09 13.30
C ILE A 118 3.78 11.88 12.59
N ILE A 119 5.06 11.98 12.25
CA ILE A 119 5.84 10.87 11.70
C ILE A 119 6.22 9.93 12.84
N ASN A 120 5.64 8.75 12.86
CA ASN A 120 5.95 7.73 13.87
C ASN A 120 7.19 6.92 13.49
N GLN A 121 7.47 6.79 12.20
CA GLN A 121 8.63 6.05 11.70
C GLN A 121 9.00 6.54 10.30
N LEU A 122 10.30 6.74 10.06
CA LEU A 122 10.86 6.97 8.73
C LEU A 122 12.15 6.18 8.61
N ASN A 123 12.16 5.19 7.71
CA ASN A 123 13.28 4.28 7.51
C ASN A 123 13.55 4.10 6.02
N PHE A 124 14.83 3.97 5.69
CA PHE A 124 15.34 3.80 4.34
C PHE A 124 16.29 2.62 4.27
N SER A 125 16.17 1.80 3.22
CA SER A 125 17.11 0.71 2.98
C SER A 125 17.52 0.71 1.51
N LYS A 126 18.83 0.70 1.26
CA LYS A 126 19.39 0.63 -0.09
C LYS A 126 19.58 -0.82 -0.51
N CYS A 127 19.21 -1.11 -1.75
CA CYS A 127 19.44 -2.36 -2.44
C CYS A 127 20.19 -2.11 -3.74
N SER A 128 21.20 -2.93 -4.04
CA SER A 128 21.89 -2.97 -5.33
C SER A 128 21.54 -4.27 -6.05
N LEU A 129 21.22 -4.20 -7.35
CA LEU A 129 21.08 -5.41 -8.16
C LEU A 129 22.49 -5.94 -8.53
N PRO A 130 22.75 -7.25 -8.41
CA PRO A 130 23.96 -7.83 -8.96
C PRO A 130 23.80 -7.94 -10.47
N THR A 131 24.56 -7.16 -11.23
CA THR A 131 24.67 -7.32 -12.70
C THR A 131 26.11 -7.10 -13.12
N ASP A 132 26.62 -8.03 -13.90
CA ASP A 132 28.02 -8.09 -14.35
C ASP A 132 28.35 -7.13 -15.51
N GLU A 133 27.38 -6.35 -16.03
CA GLU A 133 27.58 -5.56 -17.26
C GLU A 133 27.09 -4.09 -17.25
N GLU A 134 26.51 -3.56 -16.17
CA GLU A 134 26.08 -2.15 -16.11
C GLU A 134 26.34 -1.56 -14.71
N PRO A 135 26.63 -0.24 -14.57
CA PRO A 135 26.91 0.35 -13.28
C PRO A 135 25.67 0.27 -12.38
N PHE A 136 25.85 -0.37 -11.22
CA PHE A 136 24.85 -0.70 -10.21
C PHE A 136 23.72 0.32 -10.02
N ARG A 137 22.51 0.08 -10.54
CA ARG A 137 21.37 0.95 -10.20
C ARG A 137 20.88 0.63 -8.79
N GLY A 138 21.36 1.39 -7.80
CA GLY A 138 20.85 1.32 -6.44
C GLY A 138 19.37 1.73 -6.38
N MET A 139 18.55 0.93 -5.72
CA MET A 139 17.18 1.29 -5.34
C MET A 139 17.10 1.58 -3.84
N VAL A 140 16.25 2.51 -3.45
CA VAL A 140 15.95 2.81 -2.04
C VAL A 140 14.52 2.39 -1.77
N PHE A 141 14.35 1.56 -0.75
CA PHE A 141 13.07 1.33 -0.12
C PHE A 141 12.82 2.39 0.94
N ILE A 142 11.61 2.92 0.98
CA ILE A 142 11.13 3.95 1.89
C ILE A 142 10.05 3.28 2.74
N ASN A 143 10.16 3.37 4.06
CA ASN A 143 9.16 2.89 5.00
C ASN A 143 8.76 4.02 5.93
N LEU A 144 7.55 4.53 5.74
CA LEU A 144 7.00 5.70 6.42
C LEU A 144 5.77 5.29 7.21
N LYS A 145 5.75 5.54 8.51
CA LYS A 145 4.54 5.47 9.35
C LYS A 145 4.23 6.87 9.85
N LEU A 146 2.99 7.29 9.68
CA LEU A 146 2.51 8.59 10.12
C LEU A 146 1.11 8.47 10.72
N SER A 147 0.79 9.41 11.60
CA SER A 147 -0.49 9.48 12.30
C SER A 147 -1.01 10.91 12.30
N TYR A 148 -2.33 11.08 12.36
CA TYR A 148 -2.92 12.40 12.55
C TYR A 148 -2.59 12.92 13.95
N ASP A 149 -2.20 14.19 14.09
CA ASP A 149 -2.06 14.83 15.39
C ASP A 149 -3.46 15.10 15.96
N SER A 150 -3.96 14.13 16.74
CA SER A 150 -5.30 14.19 17.30
C SER A 150 -5.41 15.15 18.49
N GLY A 151 -4.31 15.69 19.02
CA GLY A 151 -4.32 16.50 20.24
C GLY A 151 -4.96 15.79 21.44
N GLY A 152 -5.02 14.45 21.42
CA GLY A 152 -5.69 13.62 22.43
C GLY A 152 -7.18 13.36 22.17
N ASN A 153 -7.72 13.71 21.00
CA ASN A 153 -9.10 13.38 20.61
C ASN A 153 -9.19 12.00 19.92
N PRO A 154 -9.78 10.97 20.56
CA PRO A 154 -9.84 9.63 19.98
C PRO A 154 -10.63 9.52 18.67
N GLN A 155 -11.49 10.50 18.36
CA GLN A 155 -12.25 10.52 17.11
C GLN A 155 -11.39 10.87 15.89
N LEU A 156 -10.21 11.44 16.12
CA LEU A 156 -9.23 11.82 15.10
C LEU A 156 -8.04 10.86 15.03
N ASP A 157 -8.02 9.80 15.85
CA ASP A 157 -6.90 8.86 15.90
C ASP A 157 -6.86 7.97 14.65
N PHE A 158 -5.99 8.31 13.71
CA PHE A 158 -5.76 7.53 12.51
C PHE A 158 -4.26 7.49 12.19
N SER A 159 -3.76 6.32 11.80
CA SER A 159 -2.37 6.13 11.39
C SER A 159 -2.30 5.25 10.15
N GLN A 160 -1.29 5.51 9.32
CA GLN A 160 -1.05 4.76 8.10
C GLN A 160 0.44 4.42 7.97
N VAL A 161 0.73 3.22 7.47
CA VAL A 161 2.05 2.81 7.03
C VAL A 161 2.07 2.84 5.50
N VAL A 162 3.07 3.51 4.93
CA VAL A 162 3.30 3.58 3.50
C VAL A 162 4.73 3.13 3.22
N ARG A 163 4.84 2.14 2.34
CA ARG A 163 6.11 1.62 1.85
C ARG A 163 6.21 1.84 0.36
N SER A 164 7.37 2.34 -0.07
CA SER A 164 7.61 2.73 -1.45
C SER A 164 9.05 2.41 -1.86
N SER A 165 9.34 2.52 -3.15
CA SER A 165 10.71 2.40 -3.66
C SER A 165 11.00 3.41 -4.76
N ALA A 166 12.27 3.79 -4.91
CA ALA A 166 12.74 4.68 -5.95
C ALA A 166 14.16 4.32 -6.41
N THR A 167 14.46 4.60 -7.66
CA THR A 167 15.80 4.45 -8.25
C THR A 167 16.24 5.77 -8.91
N PRO A 168 17.52 6.15 -8.86
CA PRO A 168 18.07 7.26 -9.60
C PRO A 168 17.90 7.13 -11.12
N LEU A 169 17.70 8.26 -11.80
CA LEU A 169 17.64 8.33 -13.27
C LEU A 169 19.03 8.49 -13.91
N ARG A 170 19.99 9.07 -13.19
CA ARG A 170 21.35 9.34 -13.67
C ARG A 170 22.34 8.68 -12.71
N TYR A 171 22.64 7.40 -12.89
CA TYR A 171 23.59 6.74 -12.01
C TYR A 171 25.03 7.01 -12.47
N LYS A 172 25.83 7.70 -11.63
CA LYS A 172 27.29 7.70 -11.75
C LYS A 172 27.86 6.70 -10.75
N GLY A 173 28.49 5.64 -11.27
CA GLY A 173 29.07 4.50 -10.55
C GLY A 173 29.46 4.76 -9.09
N GLY A 174 28.79 4.07 -8.17
CA GLY A 174 29.20 3.85 -6.79
C GLY A 174 29.92 2.51 -6.65
N THR A 175 30.80 2.42 -5.67
CA THR A 175 31.72 1.28 -5.43
C THR A 175 31.10 0.16 -4.60
N ASP A 176 29.78 -0.06 -4.67
CA ASP A 176 29.08 -0.98 -3.76
C ASP A 176 29.22 -2.45 -4.19
N THR A 177 29.90 -3.28 -3.39
CA THR A 177 30.13 -4.71 -3.63
C THR A 177 29.13 -5.64 -2.92
N GLY A 178 27.87 -5.22 -2.78
CA GLY A 178 26.86 -5.91 -1.95
C GLY A 178 25.97 -6.87 -2.72
N THR A 179 25.79 -8.09 -2.19
CA THR A 179 24.74 -9.04 -2.57
C THR A 179 23.37 -8.38 -2.48
N GLY A 180 22.54 -8.55 -3.53
CA GLY A 180 21.26 -7.86 -3.66
C GLY A 180 20.31 -8.05 -2.49
N CYS A 181 19.59 -6.99 -2.15
CA CYS A 181 18.71 -6.99 -0.98
C CYS A 181 17.31 -7.47 -1.35
N ALA A 182 16.79 -8.34 -0.48
CA ALA A 182 15.37 -8.48 -0.27
C ALA A 182 14.80 -7.17 0.36
N PRO A 183 13.56 -6.78 0.06
CA PRO A 183 12.94 -5.57 0.59
C PRO A 183 12.91 -5.56 2.14
N PRO A 184 13.09 -4.39 2.79
CA PRO A 184 13.16 -4.29 4.25
C PRO A 184 11.79 -4.58 4.90
N GLY A 185 11.78 -5.60 5.76
CA GLY A 185 10.59 -6.23 6.33
C GLY A 185 10.62 -7.77 6.29
N LEU A 186 11.71 -8.36 5.80
CA LEU A 186 11.91 -9.81 5.71
C LEU A 186 13.03 -10.28 6.65
N GLU A 187 12.89 -10.05 7.96
CA GLU A 187 13.54 -10.94 8.94
C GLU A 187 12.48 -11.89 9.48
N GLY A 188 12.39 -13.04 8.83
CA GLY A 188 11.44 -14.09 9.18
C GLY A 188 11.32 -15.13 8.08
N GLY A 189 12.24 -16.11 8.12
CA GLY A 189 12.00 -17.43 7.54
C GLY A 189 12.75 -17.71 6.24
N GLY A 190 13.55 -18.79 6.28
CA GLY A 190 14.13 -19.39 5.09
C GLY A 190 13.07 -19.74 4.04
N ALA A 191 13.57 -20.05 2.83
CA ALA A 191 12.74 -20.48 1.71
C ALA A 191 11.74 -21.57 2.15
N SER A 192 10.47 -21.38 1.81
CA SER A 192 9.50 -22.47 1.85
C SER A 192 9.71 -23.37 0.64
N GLU A 193 9.83 -24.68 0.87
CA GLU A 193 10.12 -25.70 -0.15
C GLU A 193 8.86 -26.22 -0.87
N THR A 194 7.66 -25.67 -0.59
CA THR A 194 6.38 -26.20 -1.11
C THR A 194 5.67 -25.31 -2.14
N THR A 195 6.19 -24.10 -2.40
CA THR A 195 5.65 -23.18 -3.42
C THR A 195 6.22 -23.49 -4.80
N ASN A 196 5.40 -23.24 -5.84
CA ASN A 196 5.84 -23.31 -7.23
C ASN A 196 6.07 -21.92 -7.85
N ILE A 197 6.18 -20.87 -7.03
CA ILE A 197 6.57 -19.52 -7.45
C ILE A 197 8.10 -19.40 -7.48
N ASP A 198 8.61 -18.75 -8.52
CA ASP A 198 10.05 -18.54 -8.74
C ASP A 198 10.66 -17.70 -7.60
N SER A 199 11.87 -18.06 -7.17
CA SER A 199 12.54 -17.40 -6.05
C SER A 199 13.02 -15.98 -6.36
N THR A 200 13.19 -15.65 -7.63
CA THR A 200 13.62 -14.35 -8.14
C THR A 200 12.41 -13.53 -8.59
N PHE A 201 11.56 -14.13 -9.43
CA PHE A 201 10.38 -13.52 -10.03
C PHE A 201 9.11 -13.82 -9.23
N LYS A 202 8.93 -13.11 -8.11
CA LYS A 202 7.86 -13.33 -7.13
C LYS A 202 7.03 -12.09 -6.80
N TYR A 203 7.33 -10.96 -7.41
CA TYR A 203 6.78 -9.67 -7.01
C TYR A 203 5.75 -9.15 -8.01
N ALA A 204 4.60 -8.74 -7.49
CA ALA A 204 3.63 -7.88 -8.18
C ALA A 204 3.67 -6.47 -7.58
N TRP A 205 3.14 -5.48 -8.31
CA TRP A 205 3.21 -4.07 -7.95
C TRP A 205 1.83 -3.40 -7.93
N SER A 206 1.57 -2.58 -6.91
CA SER A 206 0.47 -1.61 -6.89
C SER A 206 1.01 -0.23 -6.55
N ASP A 207 0.47 0.81 -7.18
CA ASP A 207 0.84 2.19 -6.87
C ASP A 207 0.38 2.65 -5.48
N TYR A 208 -0.63 1.98 -4.90
CA TYR A 208 -1.19 2.33 -3.59
C TYR A 208 -0.58 1.55 -2.44
N VAL A 209 -0.35 0.24 -2.62
CA VAL A 209 0.16 -0.63 -1.55
C VAL A 209 1.58 -1.15 -1.79
N GLY A 210 2.20 -0.80 -2.91
CA GLY A 210 3.58 -1.15 -3.22
C GLY A 210 3.76 -2.61 -3.64
N TRP A 211 4.86 -3.23 -3.20
CA TRP A 211 5.26 -4.59 -3.59
C TRP A 211 4.44 -5.66 -2.87
N LEU A 212 3.92 -6.62 -3.62
CA LEU A 212 3.28 -7.84 -3.13
C LEU A 212 4.21 -9.03 -3.38
N ASP A 213 4.54 -9.78 -2.33
CA ASP A 213 5.41 -10.95 -2.37
C ASP A 213 4.58 -12.24 -2.42
N PHE A 214 4.62 -12.93 -3.56
CA PHE A 214 3.93 -14.21 -3.77
C PHE A 214 4.73 -15.41 -3.25
N ARG A 215 5.94 -15.21 -2.73
CA ARG A 215 6.80 -16.28 -2.17
C ARG A 215 7.26 -15.95 -0.76
N ALA A 216 6.48 -15.15 -0.03
CA ALA A 216 6.76 -14.81 1.35
C ALA A 216 6.79 -16.06 2.24
N SER A 217 7.64 -16.05 3.27
CA SER A 217 7.77 -17.19 4.17
C SER A 217 6.45 -17.46 4.90
N GLY A 218 6.00 -18.72 4.89
CA GLY A 218 4.70 -19.13 5.43
C GLY A 218 3.49 -18.71 4.60
N GLY A 219 3.72 -18.18 3.38
CA GLY A 219 2.66 -17.85 2.42
C GLY A 219 2.27 -19.01 1.52
N ASP A 220 3.26 -19.80 1.09
CA ASP A 220 3.10 -21.07 0.37
C ASP A 220 2.13 -20.99 -0.83
N VAL A 221 2.31 -19.97 -1.67
CA VAL A 221 1.47 -19.83 -2.87
C VAL A 221 1.74 -20.98 -3.83
N ILE A 222 0.67 -21.66 -4.25
CA ILE A 222 0.74 -22.78 -5.20
C ILE A 222 -0.26 -22.54 -6.32
N VAL A 223 0.24 -22.51 -7.55
CA VAL A 223 -0.58 -22.46 -8.77
C VAL A 223 -0.85 -23.89 -9.23
N ALA A 224 -2.11 -24.31 -9.24
CA ALA A 224 -2.54 -25.57 -9.83
C ALA A 224 -3.36 -25.32 -11.10
N SER A 225 -3.72 -26.41 -11.81
CA SER A 225 -4.49 -26.31 -13.06
C SER A 225 -5.94 -25.88 -12.86
N SER A 226 -6.44 -25.85 -11.62
CA SER A 226 -7.82 -25.44 -11.30
C SER A 226 -7.92 -24.33 -10.25
N THR A 227 -6.88 -24.15 -9.43
CA THR A 227 -6.91 -23.28 -8.25
C THR A 227 -5.57 -22.64 -8.01
N VAL A 228 -5.57 -21.49 -7.33
CA VAL A 228 -4.38 -20.87 -6.76
C VAL A 228 -4.60 -20.78 -5.26
N THR A 229 -3.76 -21.46 -4.48
CA THR A 229 -3.86 -21.50 -3.03
C THR A 229 -2.71 -20.76 -2.36
N GLY A 230 -2.84 -20.52 -1.06
CA GLY A 230 -1.83 -19.87 -0.25
C GLY A 230 -2.15 -18.39 0.00
N LYS A 231 -1.16 -17.65 0.45
CA LYS A 231 -1.31 -16.22 0.77
C LYS A 231 -0.08 -15.43 0.34
N ALA A 232 -0.33 -14.29 -0.30
CA ALA A 232 0.70 -13.33 -0.66
C ALA A 232 0.88 -12.31 0.47
N TRP A 233 2.11 -11.82 0.67
CA TRP A 233 2.39 -10.81 1.67
C TRP A 233 2.44 -9.43 1.05
N ASN A 234 1.71 -8.48 1.62
CA ASN A 234 1.95 -7.07 1.43
C ASN A 234 2.32 -6.42 2.76
N SER A 235 3.26 -5.50 2.67
CA SER A 235 3.90 -4.91 3.84
C SER A 235 3.13 -3.72 4.45
N ASN A 236 2.11 -3.23 3.76
CA ASN A 236 1.19 -2.17 4.19
C ASN A 236 -0.18 -2.72 4.63
N ILE A 237 -0.68 -3.77 3.96
CA ILE A 237 -2.04 -4.33 4.20
C ILE A 237 -2.03 -5.76 4.76
N GLY A 238 -0.85 -6.37 4.96
CA GLY A 238 -0.72 -7.71 5.52
C GLY A 238 -0.95 -8.84 4.51
N TRP A 239 -1.50 -9.97 4.99
CA TRP A 239 -1.71 -11.17 4.18
C TRP A 239 -2.90 -11.03 3.25
N ILE A 240 -2.71 -11.41 1.99
CA ILE A 240 -3.77 -11.55 0.99
C ILE A 240 -3.96 -13.04 0.76
N TYR A 241 -5.11 -13.56 1.16
CA TYR A 241 -5.49 -14.96 1.04
C TYR A 241 -6.02 -15.24 -0.36
N LEU A 242 -5.37 -16.16 -1.08
CA LEU A 242 -5.77 -16.55 -2.43
C LEU A 242 -6.90 -17.57 -2.44
N ASP A 243 -7.20 -18.18 -1.29
CA ASP A 243 -8.28 -19.13 -1.10
C ASP A 243 -8.78 -19.16 0.36
N CYS A 244 -10.02 -19.59 0.56
CA CYS A 244 -10.63 -19.66 1.89
C CYS A 244 -10.07 -20.77 2.79
N THR A 245 -9.45 -21.81 2.22
CA THR A 245 -8.91 -22.93 3.00
C THR A 245 -7.63 -22.52 3.73
N THR A 246 -6.78 -21.71 3.09
CA THR A 246 -5.59 -21.10 3.70
C THR A 246 -5.95 -20.13 4.82
N LEU A 247 -7.10 -19.45 4.72
CA LEU A 247 -7.62 -18.61 5.80
C LEU A 247 -8.07 -19.44 7.02
N GLY A 248 -8.36 -20.74 6.83
CA GLY A 248 -8.89 -21.61 7.88
C GLY A 248 -10.39 -21.45 8.12
N SER A 249 -11.10 -20.69 7.27
CA SER A 249 -12.55 -20.49 7.34
C SER A 249 -13.13 -20.29 5.94
N CYS A 250 -13.98 -21.21 5.51
CA CYS A 250 -14.76 -21.11 4.26
C CYS A 250 -16.24 -20.78 4.54
N ALA A 251 -16.51 -19.99 5.58
CA ALA A 251 -17.87 -19.49 5.85
C ALA A 251 -18.41 -18.69 4.64
N VAL A 252 -17.51 -18.00 3.92
CA VAL A 252 -17.70 -17.54 2.55
C VAL A 252 -16.71 -18.29 1.68
N SER A 253 -17.21 -19.06 0.72
CA SER A 253 -16.35 -19.78 -0.23
C SER A 253 -15.79 -18.78 -1.25
N PHE A 254 -14.48 -18.57 -1.23
CA PHE A 254 -13.76 -17.75 -2.20
C PHE A 254 -12.44 -18.42 -2.55
N GLY A 255 -11.90 -18.04 -3.69
CA GLY A 255 -10.54 -18.40 -4.08
C GLY A 255 -10.29 -18.16 -5.55
N VAL A 256 -9.04 -17.85 -5.87
CA VAL A 256 -8.59 -17.62 -7.24
C VAL A 256 -8.55 -18.96 -7.97
N THR A 257 -9.18 -19.01 -9.14
CA THR A 257 -9.24 -20.21 -9.98
C THR A 257 -8.37 -20.04 -11.21
N ASN A 258 -7.84 -21.16 -11.71
CA ASN A 258 -7.15 -21.25 -12.99
C ASN A 258 -8.02 -22.07 -13.94
N ASP A 259 -8.22 -21.61 -15.17
CA ASP A 259 -9.02 -22.32 -16.18
C ASP A 259 -8.28 -23.51 -16.84
N GLY A 260 -7.07 -23.82 -16.38
CA GLY A 260 -6.18 -24.84 -16.94
C GLY A 260 -5.39 -24.37 -18.17
N ASN A 261 -5.73 -23.20 -18.72
CA ASN A 261 -5.02 -22.54 -19.82
C ASN A 261 -4.28 -21.27 -19.35
N GLY A 262 -4.26 -21.02 -18.05
CA GLY A 262 -3.54 -19.90 -17.43
C GLY A 262 -4.39 -18.65 -17.24
N THR A 263 -5.68 -18.64 -17.55
CA THR A 263 -6.55 -17.50 -17.21
C THR A 263 -6.97 -17.61 -15.75
N LEU A 264 -6.70 -16.57 -14.96
CA LEU A 264 -7.14 -16.50 -13.58
C LEU A 264 -8.48 -15.76 -13.47
N ALA A 265 -9.27 -16.15 -12.49
CA ALA A 265 -10.57 -15.56 -12.17
C ALA A 265 -10.90 -15.67 -10.68
N ASN A 266 -12.02 -15.08 -10.27
CA ASN A 266 -12.50 -14.99 -8.90
C ASN A 266 -11.63 -14.10 -8.00
N TYR A 267 -11.97 -14.08 -6.71
CA TYR A 267 -11.46 -13.11 -5.75
C TYR A 267 -10.45 -13.72 -4.77
N ALA A 268 -9.46 -12.90 -4.42
CA ALA A 268 -8.67 -13.05 -3.21
C ALA A 268 -9.21 -12.14 -2.09
N TRP A 269 -8.85 -12.42 -0.84
CA TRP A 269 -9.33 -11.68 0.34
C TRP A 269 -8.20 -11.07 1.14
N ASN A 270 -8.43 -9.87 1.67
CA ASN A 270 -7.59 -9.25 2.68
C ASN A 270 -8.47 -8.57 3.73
N ASP A 271 -8.07 -8.64 5.01
CA ASP A 271 -8.87 -8.12 6.12
C ASP A 271 -8.95 -6.59 6.17
N GLU A 272 -7.98 -5.88 5.58
CA GLU A 272 -7.91 -4.42 5.58
C GLU A 272 -8.56 -3.78 4.35
N VAL A 273 -8.41 -4.42 3.18
CA VAL A 273 -8.83 -3.81 1.89
C VAL A 273 -9.96 -4.55 1.18
N GLY A 274 -10.34 -5.73 1.69
CA GLY A 274 -11.45 -6.53 1.17
C GLY A 274 -11.09 -7.36 -0.06
N TRP A 275 -12.03 -7.46 -1.00
CA TRP A 275 -11.97 -8.35 -2.15
C TRP A 275 -11.06 -7.82 -3.27
N LEU A 276 -10.13 -8.64 -3.74
CA LEU A 276 -9.27 -8.36 -4.89
C LEU A 276 -9.68 -9.27 -6.05
N SER A 277 -10.24 -8.68 -7.12
CA SER A 277 -10.70 -9.42 -8.32
C SER A 277 -9.56 -9.66 -9.30
N PHE A 278 -9.47 -10.88 -9.83
CA PHE A 278 -8.46 -11.27 -10.82
C PHE A 278 -8.97 -11.22 -12.26
N ASN A 279 -10.28 -11.04 -12.46
CA ASN A 279 -10.88 -10.96 -13.78
C ASN A 279 -12.10 -10.05 -13.79
N CYS A 280 -12.23 -9.23 -14.82
CA CYS A 280 -13.40 -8.36 -14.98
C CYS A 280 -14.72 -9.15 -15.09
N SER A 281 -14.68 -10.43 -15.48
CA SER A 281 -15.87 -11.28 -15.51
C SER A 281 -16.45 -11.55 -14.12
N ASP A 282 -15.69 -11.26 -13.07
CA ASP A 282 -16.14 -11.42 -11.68
C ASP A 282 -17.20 -10.37 -11.30
N GLU A 283 -17.23 -9.22 -11.97
CA GLU A 283 -18.20 -8.13 -11.77
C GLU A 283 -18.78 -7.62 -13.10
N SER A 284 -17.96 -6.93 -13.90
CA SER A 284 -18.28 -6.37 -15.22
C SER A 284 -17.01 -6.03 -16.00
N CYS A 285 -16.91 -6.50 -17.25
CA CYS A 285 -15.84 -6.11 -18.19
C CYS A 285 -16.08 -4.78 -18.90
N THR A 286 -16.97 -3.95 -18.37
CA THR A 286 -17.25 -2.61 -18.86
C THR A 286 -17.07 -1.62 -17.72
N PRO A 287 -16.23 -0.58 -17.86
CA PRO A 287 -15.54 -0.11 -19.07
C PRO A 287 -14.17 -0.73 -19.37
N VAL A 288 -13.61 -1.58 -18.50
CA VAL A 288 -12.25 -2.14 -18.64
C VAL A 288 -12.29 -3.67 -18.61
N ASP A 289 -11.76 -4.32 -19.66
CA ASP A 289 -11.53 -5.77 -19.72
C ASP A 289 -10.15 -6.09 -19.12
N TYR A 290 -10.08 -6.21 -17.79
CA TYR A 290 -8.88 -6.64 -17.09
C TYR A 290 -8.95 -8.14 -16.76
N LYS A 291 -7.79 -8.78 -16.77
CA LYS A 291 -7.60 -10.17 -16.34
C LYS A 291 -6.14 -10.41 -16.00
N VAL A 292 -5.90 -11.34 -15.10
CA VAL A 292 -4.55 -11.89 -14.85
C VAL A 292 -4.42 -13.21 -15.62
N THR A 293 -3.33 -13.35 -16.36
CA THR A 293 -3.05 -14.57 -17.14
C THR A 293 -1.65 -15.08 -16.87
N ILE A 294 -1.45 -16.39 -17.00
CA ILE A 294 -0.18 -17.09 -16.87
C ILE A 294 0.17 -17.65 -18.25
N ASN A 295 1.33 -17.28 -18.77
CA ASN A 295 1.82 -17.82 -20.03
C ASN A 295 2.16 -19.31 -19.86
N THR A 296 1.47 -20.16 -20.62
CA THR A 296 1.56 -21.62 -20.51
C THR A 296 2.90 -22.22 -20.97
N THR A 297 3.78 -21.43 -21.60
CA THR A 297 5.11 -21.87 -22.02
C THR A 297 6.18 -21.52 -20.99
N ASN A 298 6.19 -20.26 -20.53
CA ASN A 298 7.26 -19.74 -19.67
C ASN A 298 6.83 -19.46 -18.22
N GLY A 299 5.55 -19.57 -17.88
CA GLY A 299 5.02 -19.40 -16.52
C GLY A 299 4.92 -17.96 -16.04
N ASP A 300 5.18 -16.98 -16.90
CA ASP A 300 5.11 -15.57 -16.56
C ASP A 300 3.65 -15.15 -16.39
N PHE A 301 3.35 -14.50 -15.28
CA PHE A 301 2.09 -13.82 -15.09
C PHE A 301 2.09 -12.52 -15.91
N SER A 302 0.91 -12.08 -16.34
CA SER A 302 0.68 -10.82 -17.02
C SER A 302 -0.72 -10.29 -16.73
N GLY A 303 -0.97 -9.02 -17.05
CA GLY A 303 -2.25 -8.38 -16.80
C GLY A 303 -2.43 -7.89 -15.36
N TRP A 304 -3.68 -7.60 -15.00
CA TRP A 304 -4.01 -6.75 -13.86
C TRP A 304 -5.12 -7.37 -12.99
N ALA A 305 -5.00 -7.18 -11.68
CA ALA A 305 -6.09 -7.39 -10.72
C ALA A 305 -6.59 -6.04 -10.19
N TRP A 306 -7.83 -6.00 -9.72
CA TRP A 306 -8.51 -4.78 -9.27
C TRP A 306 -9.07 -4.91 -7.85
N ASN A 307 -8.93 -3.84 -7.08
CA ASN A 307 -9.61 -3.62 -5.80
C ASN A 307 -9.96 -2.14 -5.64
N ASP A 308 -11.10 -1.83 -5.05
CA ASP A 308 -11.61 -0.45 -4.94
C ASP A 308 -10.78 0.45 -4.01
N ASN A 309 -10.08 -0.14 -3.04
CA ASN A 309 -9.31 0.60 -2.02
C ASN A 309 -7.82 0.72 -2.37
N ILE A 310 -7.26 -0.24 -3.11
CA ILE A 310 -5.82 -0.27 -3.47
C ILE A 310 -5.57 -0.15 -4.98
N GLY A 311 -6.62 0.01 -5.77
CA GLY A 311 -6.57 0.17 -7.22
C GLY A 311 -5.98 -1.04 -7.94
N TRP A 312 -5.22 -0.76 -8.99
CA TRP A 312 -4.65 -1.75 -9.89
C TRP A 312 -3.42 -2.44 -9.30
N VAL A 313 -3.40 -3.77 -9.41
CA VAL A 313 -2.24 -4.62 -9.10
C VAL A 313 -1.70 -5.22 -10.39
N SER A 314 -0.46 -4.87 -10.73
CA SER A 314 0.27 -5.30 -11.91
C SER A 314 1.11 -6.53 -11.63
N PHE A 315 0.93 -7.59 -12.41
CA PHE A 315 1.70 -8.83 -12.25
C PHE A 315 2.99 -8.89 -13.08
N ASN A 316 3.20 -7.90 -13.96
CA ASN A 316 4.36 -7.85 -14.84
C ASN A 316 4.71 -6.41 -15.20
N CYS A 317 6.00 -6.08 -15.21
CA CYS A 317 6.50 -4.77 -15.63
C CYS A 317 6.13 -4.40 -17.07
N VAL A 318 5.83 -5.39 -17.94
CA VAL A 318 5.38 -5.15 -19.32
C VAL A 318 4.06 -4.40 -19.34
N ASN A 319 3.21 -4.62 -18.33
CA ASN A 319 1.91 -3.96 -18.25
C ASN A 319 2.00 -2.43 -18.12
N THR A 320 3.11 -1.93 -17.55
CA THR A 320 3.35 -0.51 -17.29
C THR A 320 4.47 0.07 -18.14
N ASP A 321 5.00 -0.71 -19.09
CA ASP A 321 6.21 -0.38 -19.85
C ASP A 321 7.41 0.00 -18.97
N THR A 322 7.48 -0.56 -17.75
CA THR A 322 8.51 -0.22 -16.77
C THR A 322 9.67 -1.21 -16.73
N CYS A 323 9.69 -2.26 -17.56
CA CYS A 323 10.72 -3.31 -17.48
C CYS A 323 12.17 -2.80 -17.63
N GLY A 324 12.39 -1.70 -18.36
CA GLY A 324 13.71 -1.05 -18.44
C GLY A 324 14.14 -0.30 -17.16
N THR A 325 13.22 -0.13 -16.20
CA THR A 325 13.41 0.60 -14.94
C THR A 325 13.21 -0.27 -13.70
N ALA A 326 12.25 -1.20 -13.74
CA ALA A 326 11.95 -2.17 -12.70
C ALA A 326 11.51 -3.47 -13.39
N SER A 327 12.42 -4.44 -13.49
CA SER A 327 12.16 -5.74 -14.13
C SER A 327 11.44 -6.69 -13.16
N TYR A 328 10.22 -6.35 -12.75
CA TYR A 328 9.40 -7.19 -11.88
C TYR A 328 8.41 -8.05 -12.67
N LYS A 329 8.17 -9.26 -12.17
CA LYS A 329 7.09 -10.13 -12.60
C LYS A 329 6.87 -11.22 -11.55
N VAL A 330 5.70 -11.85 -11.59
CA VAL A 330 5.44 -13.12 -10.91
C VAL A 330 5.63 -14.24 -11.94
N ASN A 331 6.38 -15.28 -11.58
CA ASN A 331 6.58 -16.47 -12.40
C ASN A 331 6.28 -17.72 -11.58
N THR A 332 5.62 -18.69 -12.19
CA THR A 332 5.40 -20.02 -11.62
C THR A 332 6.07 -21.11 -12.45
N THR A 333 6.37 -22.25 -11.84
CA THR A 333 6.74 -23.48 -12.55
C THR A 333 5.54 -24.28 -13.05
N TRP A 334 4.29 -23.90 -12.70
CA TRP A 334 3.08 -24.56 -13.20
C TRP A 334 2.94 -24.43 -14.72
N ARG A 335 2.64 -25.55 -15.38
CA ARG A 335 2.34 -25.65 -16.82
C ARG A 335 1.15 -26.61 -16.99
N PRO A 336 0.27 -26.41 -18.01
CA PRO A 336 -0.88 -27.28 -18.27
C PRO A 336 -0.54 -28.74 -18.51
#